data_AF-A0A965LNU9-F1
#
_entry.id   AF-A0A965LNU9-F1
#
_cell.length_a   1.000
_cell.length_b   1.000
_cell.length_c   1.000
_cell.angle_alpha   90.00
_cell.angle_beta   90.00
_cell.angle_gamma   90.00
#
_symmetry.space_group_name_H-M   'P 1'
#
loop_
_entity.id
_entity.type
_entity.pdbx_description
1 polymer ?
#
loop_
_entity_poly.entity_id
_entity_poly.type
_entity_poly.pdbx_seq_one_letter_code
_entity_poly.pdbx_strand_id
1 'polypeptide(L)' 'IGCTAWDEPVFANLVSYVEQNRIKPLVAKTFALQEIAQAQREFLEKKHVGKFVLVPEQYI' A
#
# COMPACT_ATOMS: atom_id res chain seq x y z
N ILE A 1 -23.84 -2.53 -0.31
CA ILE A 1 -22.98 -2.05 -1.42
C ILE A 1 -21.61 -2.65 -1.21
N GLY A 2 -21.32 -3.77 -1.87
CA GLY A 2 -19.99 -4.38 -1.90
C GLY A 2 -19.26 -3.84 -3.12
N CYS A 3 -18.05 -3.32 -2.93
CA CYS A 3 -17.28 -2.64 -3.97
C CYS A 3 -16.23 -3.61 -4.53
N THR A 4 -16.68 -4.60 -5.31
CA THR A 4 -15.77 -5.49 -6.05
C THR A 4 -15.00 -4.74 -7.13
N ALA A 5 -15.60 -3.65 -7.63
CA ALA A 5 -14.98 -2.70 -8.53
C ALA A 5 -15.36 -1.28 -8.10
N TRP A 6 -14.47 -0.34 -8.33
CA TRP A 6 -14.72 1.08 -8.15
C TRP A 6 -15.36 1.63 -9.42
N ASP A 7 -16.17 2.69 -9.31
CA ASP A 7 -16.63 3.39 -10.51
C ASP A 7 -15.42 3.89 -11.31
N GLU A 8 -15.54 3.89 -12.64
CA GLU A 8 -14.47 4.24 -13.58
C GLU A 8 -13.60 5.45 -13.17
N PRO A 9 -14.16 6.61 -12.73
CA PRO A 9 -13.34 7.77 -12.41
C PRO A 9 -12.60 7.67 -11.07
N VAL A 10 -12.97 6.74 -10.17
CA VAL A 10 -12.47 6.73 -8.78
C VAL A 10 -10.96 6.51 -8.73
N PHE A 11 -10.44 5.55 -9.51
CA PHE A 11 -9.00 5.25 -9.49
C PHE A 11 -8.17 6.40 -10.06
N ALA A 12 -8.59 6.96 -11.21
CA ALA A 12 -7.92 8.11 -11.82
C ALA A 12 -7.92 9.34 -10.90
N ASN A 13 -9.05 9.61 -10.23
CA ASN A 13 -9.15 10.69 -9.25
C ASN A 13 -8.19 10.46 -8.06
N LEU A 14 -8.11 9.23 -7.54
CA LEU A 14 -7.20 8.90 -6.44
C LEU A 14 -5.74 9.18 -6.81
N VAL A 15 -5.31 8.75 -8.01
CA VAL A 15 -3.96 9.03 -8.52
C VAL A 15 -3.71 10.54 -8.60
N SER A 16 -4.65 11.29 -9.19
CA SER A 16 -4.53 12.74 -9.31
C SER A 16 -4.41 13.44 -7.95
N TYR A 17 -5.14 12.96 -6.94
CA TYR A 17 -5.03 13.50 -5.58
C TYR A 17 -3.69 13.20 -4.91
N VAL A 18 -3.07 12.05 -5.21
CA VAL A 18 -1.73 11.71 -4.71
C VAL A 18 -0.68 12.59 -5.40
N GLU A 19 -0.74 12.74 -6.72
CA GLU A 19 0.17 13.60 -7.50
C GLU A 19 0.10 15.07 -7.06
N GLN A 20 -1.10 15.55 -6.72
CA GLN A 20 -1.33 16.90 -6.19
C GLN A 20 -1.00 17.04 -4.69
N ASN A 21 -0.45 16.01 -4.03
CA ASN A 21 -0.18 15.98 -2.59
C ASN A 21 -1.43 16.21 -1.69
N ARG A 22 -2.63 16.05 -2.24
CA ARG A 22 -3.91 16.19 -1.52
C ARG A 22 -4.22 14.97 -0.67
N ILE A 23 -3.73 13.80 -1.08
CA ILE A 23 -3.77 12.56 -0.31
C ILE A 23 -2.34 12.05 -0.17
N LYS A 24 -1.93 11.71 1.05
CA LYS A 24 -0.62 11.11 1.33
C LYS A 24 -0.82 9.66 1.80
N PRO A 25 -0.26 8.65 1.11
CA PRO A 25 -0.33 7.28 1.58
C PRO A 25 0.43 7.14 2.91
N LEU A 26 -0.21 6.49 3.89
CA LEU A 26 0.43 6.18 5.16
C LEU A 26 1.17 4.83 5.02
N VAL A 27 2.49 4.90 4.95
CA VAL A 27 3.37 3.72 4.97
C VAL A 27 3.89 3.55 6.39
N ALA A 28 3.61 2.41 7.00
CA ALA A 28 4.09 2.09 8.33
C ALA A 28 5.49 1.49 8.29
N LYS A 29 5.76 0.61 7.31
CA LYS A 29 7.04 -0.08 7.15
C LYS A 29 7.22 -0.64 5.74
N THR A 30 8.46 -0.82 5.35
CA THR A 30 8.87 -1.39 4.06
C THR A 30 9.76 -2.60 4.30
N PHE A 31 9.55 -3.66 3.52
CA PHE A 31 10.34 -4.90 3.56
C PHE A 31 10.77 -5.26 2.14
N ALA A 32 11.88 -5.99 2.01
CA ALA A 32 12.17 -6.63 0.74
C ALA A 32 11.14 -7.73 0.46
N LEU A 33 10.83 -8.02 -0.80
CA LEU A 33 9.84 -9.03 -1.18
C LEU A 33 10.19 -10.42 -0.60
N GLN A 34 11.48 -10.76 -0.55
CA GLN A 34 12.00 -11.99 0.06
C GLN A 34 11.67 -12.12 1.56
N GLU A 35 11.38 -11.02 2.24
CA GLU A 35 11.04 -10.98 3.67
C GLU A 35 9.52 -11.06 3.93
N ILE A 36 8.71 -11.45 2.93
CA ILE A 36 7.24 -11.47 3.02
C ILE A 36 6.72 -12.21 4.27
N ALA A 37 7.35 -13.31 4.66
CA ALA A 37 6.94 -14.07 5.85
C ALA A 37 7.13 -13.27 7.14
N GLN A 38 8.19 -12.46 7.23
CA GLN A 38 8.41 -11.55 8.36
C GLN A 38 7.40 -10.40 8.34
N ALA A 39 7.22 -9.78 7.17
CA ALA A 39 6.24 -8.69 7.00
C ALA A 39 4.83 -9.14 7.42
N GLN A 40 4.42 -10.37 7.05
CA GLN A 40 3.13 -10.94 7.45
C GLN A 40 3.03 -11.18 8.96
N ARG A 41 4.06 -11.75 9.60
CA ARG A 41 4.08 -11.95 11.06
C ARG A 41 3.89 -10.62 11.80
N GLU A 42 4.65 -9.59 11.42
CA GLU A 42 4.55 -8.26 12.04
C GLU A 42 3.23 -7.55 11.70
N PHE A 43 2.69 -7.75 10.49
CA PHE A 43 1.38 -7.23 10.10
C PHE A 43 0.22 -7.84 10.92
N LEU A 44 0.38 -9.07 11.42
CA LEU A 44 -0.62 -9.73 12.27
C LEU A 44 -0.59 -9.23 13.72
N GLU A 45 0.49 -8.60 14.18
CA GLU A 45 0.54 -8.01 15.52
C GLU A 45 -0.36 -6.78 15.69
N LYS A 46 -0.81 -6.16 14.59
CA LYS A 46 -1.72 -4.99 14.58
C LYS A 46 -1.24 -3.77 15.37
N LYS A 47 0.07 -3.63 15.61
CA LYS A 47 0.69 -2.47 16.30
C LYS A 47 1.06 -1.31 15.37
N HIS A 48 0.44 -1.21 14.19
CA HIS A 48 0.83 -0.23 13.17
C HIS A 48 -0.39 0.54 12.63
N VAL A 49 -0.14 1.78 12.20
CA VAL A 49 -1.09 2.60 11.44
C VAL A 49 -0.50 2.87 10.06
N GLY A 50 -1.20 2.46 9.01
CA GLY A 50 -0.72 2.53 7.62
C GLY A 50 -0.51 1.15 7.01
N LYS A 51 0.11 1.13 5.83
CA LYS A 51 0.35 -0.09 5.03
C LYS A 51 1.79 -0.57 5.18
N PHE A 52 1.96 -1.88 5.05
CA PHE A 52 3.27 -2.51 4.85
C PHE A 52 3.50 -2.63 3.34
N VAL A 53 4.68 -2.22 2.88
CA VAL A 53 5.06 -2.26 1.46
C VAL A 53 6.13 -3.33 1.27
N LEU A 54 5.96 -4.17 0.25
CA LEU A 54 6.98 -5.12 -0.19
C LEU A 54 7.64 -4.55 -1.44
N VAL A 55 8.97 -4.42 -1.40
CA VAL A 55 9.76 -3.92 -2.53
C VAL A 55 10.36 -5.12 -3.27
N PRO A 56 10.02 -5.32 -4.55
CA PRO A 56 10.65 -6.37 -5.35
C PRO A 56 12.14 -6.07 -5.54
N GLU A 57 12.93 -7.12 -5.74
CA GLU A 57 14.32 -6.95 -6.15
C GLU A 57 14.38 -6.20 -7.48
N GLN A 58 15.23 -5.18 -7.55
CA GLN A 58 15.48 -4.48 -8.81
C GLN A 58 16.50 -5.30 -9.58
N TYR A 59 16.04 -6.00 -10.63
CA TYR A 59 16.95 -6.46 -11.68
C TYR A 59 17.33 -5.23 -12.52
N ILE A 60 18.62 -4.89 -12.48
CA ILE A 60 19.25 -3.87 -13.35
C ILE A 60 19.56 -4.53 -14.69
#